data_AF-A0A849G6Y3-F1
#
_entry.id   AF-A0A849G6Y3-F1
#
_cell.length_a   1.000
_cell.length_b   1.000
_cell.length_c   1.000
_cell.angle_alpha   90.00
_cell.angle_beta   90.00
_cell.angle_gamma   90.00
#
_symmetry.space_group_name_H-M   'P 1'
#
loop_
_entity.id
_entity.type
_entity.pdbx_description
1 polymer ?
#
loop_
_entity_poly.entity_id
_entity_poly.type
_entity_poly.pdbx_seq_one_letter_code
_entity_poly.pdbx_strand_id
1 'polypeptide(L)'
;VEVVTSDRSSPSFVKEACDTLASVGFEPLRVRKEIDAHLADRLLESVWREALWLINDDIATTQEIDDAIRYGFGLRWAQMGLFETYRLAGGEDGMAHFIKQFGPSLQWPWSKLTDVPELTEELVNKIATQSDAQSAGHSIRELERIRDRNLVGLLRSLKERDWGAGAALNQYDKFLEKNADGDALAEEHAPMHLLDIAVLPAWIDYNGHMTEFRYTQVFSDTCEALLRRLGLHDEYVRAGFSYYTAETHTQFFDEVGVNERIYTTAQILIADDKRLHVYYSLHAGADDRVLATLEAMYLHVDLKSGRVCAADTDSLAELMRIARSHSTLPRPESVGRHVGQRKRRQAV
;
A
#
# COMPACT_ATOMS: atom_id res chain seq x y z
N VAL A 1 7.78 -15.69 3.42
CA VAL A 1 7.75 -17.16 3.22
C VAL A 1 9.02 -17.76 3.77
N GLU A 2 8.96 -18.73 4.69
CA GLU A 2 10.17 -19.37 5.21
C GLU A 2 10.75 -20.38 4.19
N VAL A 3 11.99 -20.17 3.78
CA VAL A 3 12.76 -21.07 2.90
C VAL A 3 13.71 -21.89 3.77
N VAL A 4 13.33 -23.13 4.05
CA VAL A 4 14.02 -24.00 5.01
C VAL A 4 15.11 -24.81 4.30
N THR A 5 16.34 -24.67 4.77
CA THR A 5 17.50 -25.34 4.16
C THR A 5 17.96 -26.53 4.97
N SER A 6 18.31 -27.61 4.26
CA SER A 6 19.02 -28.78 4.81
C SER A 6 20.43 -28.86 4.22
N ASP A 7 21.27 -29.75 4.76
CA ASP A 7 22.65 -29.96 4.27
C ASP A 7 22.72 -30.42 2.81
N ARG A 8 21.61 -30.93 2.25
CA ARG A 8 21.49 -31.32 0.83
C ARG A 8 21.15 -30.16 -0.09
N SER A 9 20.74 -29.01 0.47
CA SER A 9 20.32 -27.84 -0.30
C SER A 9 21.55 -27.06 -0.76
N SER A 10 21.85 -27.09 -2.06
CA SER A 10 22.98 -26.32 -2.58
C SER A 10 22.72 -24.81 -2.46
N PRO A 11 23.76 -23.97 -2.26
CA PRO A 11 23.58 -22.52 -2.18
C PRO A 11 22.91 -21.91 -3.42
N SER A 12 23.16 -22.47 -4.61
CA SER A 12 22.54 -22.03 -5.85
C SER A 12 21.04 -22.33 -5.88
N PHE A 13 20.62 -23.51 -5.45
CA PHE A 13 19.22 -23.91 -5.41
C PHE A 13 18.43 -23.07 -4.39
N VAL A 14 19.00 -22.82 -3.21
CA VAL A 14 18.37 -21.93 -2.21
C VAL A 14 18.20 -20.52 -2.77
N LYS A 15 19.22 -20.01 -3.47
CA LYS A 15 19.13 -18.69 -4.12
C LYS A 15 18.01 -18.67 -5.17
N GLU A 16 17.96 -19.66 -6.06
CA GLU A 16 16.93 -19.78 -7.09
C GLU A 16 15.51 -19.84 -6.50
N ALA A 17 15.32 -20.60 -5.41
CA ALA A 17 14.05 -20.65 -4.71
C ALA A 17 13.66 -19.29 -4.12
N CYS A 18 14.60 -18.58 -3.47
CA CYS A 18 14.37 -17.23 -2.98
C CYS A 18 14.04 -16.24 -4.11
N ASP A 19 14.81 -16.25 -5.20
CA ASP A 19 14.60 -15.37 -6.35
C ASP A 19 13.22 -15.62 -6.99
N THR A 20 12.80 -16.89 -7.09
CA THR A 20 11.48 -17.29 -7.63
C THR A 20 10.34 -16.81 -6.74
N LEU A 21 10.49 -16.91 -5.41
CA LEU A 21 9.49 -16.38 -4.49
C LEU A 21 9.40 -14.85 -4.57
N ALA A 22 10.54 -14.17 -4.65
CA ALA A 22 10.61 -12.73 -4.80
C ALA A 22 9.99 -12.24 -6.12
N SER A 23 10.13 -12.99 -7.22
CA SER A 23 9.57 -12.63 -8.53
C SER A 23 8.04 -12.70 -8.62
N VAL A 24 7.39 -13.34 -7.65
CA VAL A 24 5.93 -13.38 -7.51
C VAL A 24 5.42 -12.58 -6.29
N GLY A 25 6.29 -11.75 -5.70
CA GLY A 25 5.92 -10.78 -4.67
C GLY A 25 6.01 -11.26 -3.22
N PHE A 26 6.58 -12.44 -2.96
CA PHE A 26 6.85 -12.88 -1.59
C PHE A 26 8.20 -12.37 -1.08
N GLU A 27 8.29 -12.09 0.23
CA GLU A 27 9.57 -11.88 0.93
C GLU A 27 10.11 -13.24 1.45
N PRO A 28 11.18 -13.80 0.85
CA PRO A 28 11.75 -15.08 1.28
C PRO A 28 12.63 -14.93 2.53
N LEU A 29 12.23 -15.57 3.63
CA LEU A 29 12.99 -15.66 4.86
C LEU A 29 13.79 -16.97 4.89
N ARG A 30 15.10 -16.90 4.65
CA ARG A 30 15.96 -18.09 4.67
C ARG A 30 16.17 -18.63 6.09
N VAL A 31 15.65 -19.82 6.37
CA VAL A 31 15.90 -20.57 7.60
C VAL A 31 17.13 -21.44 7.40
N ARG A 32 18.24 -21.04 8.02
CA ARG A 32 19.58 -21.58 7.75
C ARG A 32 19.77 -23.05 8.16
N LYS A 33 18.98 -23.51 9.13
CA LYS A 33 19.04 -24.87 9.66
C LYS A 33 17.63 -25.33 9.91
N GLU A 34 17.28 -26.48 9.33
CA GLU A 34 15.99 -27.11 9.60
C GLU A 34 15.79 -27.35 11.09
N ILE A 35 14.57 -27.09 11.53
CA ILE A 35 14.09 -27.29 12.89
C ILE A 35 12.58 -27.49 12.82
N ASP A 36 12.05 -28.34 13.70
CA ASP A 36 10.60 -28.54 13.80
C ASP A 36 9.90 -27.21 14.08
N ALA A 37 8.80 -26.98 13.35
CA ALA A 37 7.99 -25.76 13.38
C ALA A 37 8.75 -24.47 12.97
N HIS A 38 9.90 -24.59 12.30
CA HIS A 38 10.62 -23.48 11.67
C HIS A 38 10.89 -22.31 12.65
N LEU A 39 10.84 -21.02 12.23
CA LEU A 39 11.05 -19.89 13.15
C LEU A 39 9.72 -19.26 13.58
N ALA A 40 8.83 -18.99 12.64
CA ALA A 40 7.59 -18.27 12.91
C ALA A 40 6.66 -19.03 13.87
N ASP A 41 6.39 -20.32 13.60
CA ASP A 41 5.49 -21.11 14.45
C ASP A 41 6.07 -21.31 15.85
N ARG A 42 7.40 -21.44 16.01
CA ARG A 42 8.03 -21.51 17.34
C ARG A 42 7.85 -20.23 18.15
N LEU A 43 7.90 -19.06 17.50
CA LEU A 43 7.66 -17.79 18.16
C LEU A 43 6.18 -17.66 18.56
N LEU A 44 5.26 -18.02 17.65
CA LEU A 44 3.82 -18.04 17.93
C LEU A 44 3.47 -19.02 19.06
N GLU A 45 4.03 -20.22 19.02
CA GLU A 45 3.82 -21.25 20.02
C GLU A 45 4.34 -20.80 21.40
N SER A 46 5.48 -20.13 21.48
CA SER A 46 5.99 -19.66 22.77
C SER A 46 5.05 -18.64 23.43
N VAL A 47 4.47 -17.71 22.66
CA VAL A 47 3.43 -16.79 23.15
C VAL A 47 2.15 -17.54 23.53
N TRP A 48 1.74 -18.52 22.72
CA TRP A 48 0.53 -19.32 22.98
C TRP A 48 0.63 -20.15 24.27
N ARG A 49 1.78 -20.78 24.53
CA ARG A 49 2.01 -21.57 25.75
C ARG A 49 1.87 -20.73 27.01
N GLU A 50 2.38 -19.49 26.98
CA GLU A 50 2.20 -18.56 28.09
C GLU A 50 0.73 -18.17 28.27
N ALA A 51 0.04 -17.86 27.17
CA ALA A 51 -1.38 -17.52 27.21
C ALA A 51 -2.25 -18.64 27.82
N LEU A 52 -1.96 -19.90 27.49
CA LEU A 52 -2.64 -21.05 28.07
C LEU A 52 -2.51 -21.09 29.60
N TRP A 53 -1.31 -20.83 30.14
CA TRP A 53 -1.09 -20.78 31.58
C TRP A 53 -1.79 -19.59 32.23
N LEU A 54 -1.76 -18.41 31.60
CA LEU A 54 -2.45 -17.23 32.12
C LEU A 54 -3.97 -17.44 32.21
N ILE A 55 -4.55 -18.18 31.25
CA ILE A 55 -5.98 -18.54 31.29
C ILE A 55 -6.24 -19.66 32.30
N ASN A 56 -5.40 -20.69 32.34
CA ASN A 56 -5.53 -21.80 33.28
C ASN A 56 -5.49 -21.31 34.73
N ASP A 57 -4.56 -20.41 35.04
CA ASP A 57 -4.32 -19.90 36.39
C ASP A 57 -5.24 -18.71 36.75
N ASP A 58 -6.26 -18.42 35.93
CA ASP A 58 -7.23 -17.32 36.12
C ASP A 58 -6.58 -15.92 36.21
N ILE A 59 -5.43 -15.72 35.55
CA ILE A 59 -4.71 -14.44 35.51
C ILE A 59 -5.30 -13.53 34.42
N ALA A 60 -5.76 -14.11 33.31
CA ALA A 60 -6.35 -13.38 32.19
C ALA A 60 -7.38 -14.22 31.43
N THR A 61 -8.31 -13.56 30.77
CA THR A 61 -9.25 -14.13 29.78
C THR A 61 -8.64 -14.15 28.38
N THR A 62 -9.23 -14.90 27.43
CA THR A 62 -8.81 -14.87 26.01
C THR A 62 -8.79 -13.46 25.45
N GLN A 63 -9.80 -12.64 25.79
CA GLN A 63 -9.90 -11.26 25.33
C GLN A 63 -8.79 -10.38 25.90
N GLU A 64 -8.44 -10.50 27.18
CA GLU A 64 -7.37 -9.70 27.78
C GLU A 64 -6.00 -10.04 27.19
N ILE A 65 -5.76 -11.32 26.89
CA ILE A 65 -4.56 -11.77 26.17
C ILE A 65 -4.50 -11.12 24.78
N ASP A 66 -5.59 -11.21 24.01
CA ASP A 66 -5.64 -10.62 22.67
C ASP A 66 -5.54 -9.09 22.70
N ASP A 67 -6.13 -8.43 23.71
CA ASP A 67 -6.08 -6.98 23.92
C ASP A 67 -4.64 -6.52 24.21
N ALA A 68 -3.89 -7.27 25.02
CA ALA A 68 -2.47 -6.99 25.27
C ALA A 68 -1.62 -7.05 23.99
N ILE A 69 -2.01 -7.89 23.02
CA ILE A 69 -1.35 -8.00 21.72
C ILE A 69 -1.81 -6.86 20.79
N ARG A 70 -3.11 -6.76 20.51
CA ARG A 70 -3.66 -5.88 19.46
C ARG A 70 -3.65 -4.39 19.83
N TYR A 71 -3.61 -4.06 21.13
CA TYR A 71 -3.46 -2.69 21.62
C TYR A 71 -2.09 -2.39 22.22
N GLY A 72 -1.24 -3.41 22.39
CA GLY A 72 0.07 -3.28 23.01
C GLY A 72 1.20 -3.61 22.06
N PHE A 73 1.89 -4.72 22.31
CA PHE A 73 3.16 -5.03 21.64
C PHE A 73 3.01 -5.51 20.19
N GLY A 74 1.86 -6.07 19.81
CA GLY A 74 1.61 -6.55 18.46
C GLY A 74 1.71 -5.45 17.40
N LEU A 75 1.27 -4.22 17.73
CA LEU A 75 1.41 -3.05 16.85
C LEU A 75 2.88 -2.71 16.54
N ARG A 76 3.79 -2.93 17.51
CA ARG A 76 5.23 -2.72 17.31
C ARG A 76 5.79 -3.80 16.39
N TRP A 77 5.45 -5.07 16.64
CA TRP A 77 5.93 -6.19 15.83
C TRP A 77 5.44 -6.16 14.39
N ALA A 78 4.23 -5.64 14.15
CA ALA A 78 3.67 -5.47 12.83
C ALA A 78 4.54 -4.60 11.89
N GLN A 79 5.31 -3.66 12.45
CA GLN A 79 6.18 -2.75 11.68
C GLN A 79 7.67 -2.94 11.98
N MET A 80 8.03 -3.52 13.13
CA MET A 80 9.40 -3.64 13.60
C MET A 80 9.56 -4.89 14.48
N GLY A 81 10.35 -5.86 14.01
CA GLY A 81 10.56 -7.12 14.71
C GLY A 81 11.13 -6.99 16.13
N LEU A 82 11.16 -8.11 16.86
CA LEU A 82 11.54 -8.19 18.28
C LEU A 82 12.85 -7.45 18.61
N PHE A 83 13.93 -7.74 17.89
CA PHE A 83 15.25 -7.20 18.20
C PHE A 83 15.37 -5.71 17.93
N GLU A 84 14.77 -5.19 16.85
CA GLU A 84 14.77 -3.75 16.60
C GLU A 84 13.92 -3.00 17.63
N THR A 85 12.77 -3.57 18.01
CA THR A 85 11.94 -3.00 19.10
C THR A 85 12.72 -2.92 20.41
N TYR A 86 13.49 -3.96 20.76
CA TYR A 86 14.28 -3.97 22.00
C TYR A 86 15.55 -3.13 21.91
N ARG A 87 16.09 -2.95 20.69
CA ARG A 87 17.20 -2.00 20.47
C ARG A 87 16.77 -0.59 20.88
N LEU A 88 15.56 -0.17 20.56
CA LEU A 88 15.01 1.13 21.00
C LEU A 88 14.97 1.25 22.53
N ALA A 89 14.60 0.17 23.23
CA ALA A 89 14.60 0.14 24.69
C ALA A 89 16.02 0.20 25.28
N GLY A 90 17.04 -0.17 24.51
CA GLY A 90 18.45 0.01 24.87
C GLY A 90 18.97 1.44 24.74
N GLY A 91 18.22 2.35 24.11
CA GLY A 91 18.63 3.72 23.83
C GLY A 91 19.78 3.82 22.83
N GLU A 92 20.55 4.90 22.88
CA GLU A 92 21.70 5.14 22.00
C GLU A 92 22.78 4.06 22.10
N ASP A 93 22.91 3.41 23.27
CA ASP A 93 23.84 2.30 23.49
C ASP A 93 23.34 0.95 22.92
N GLY A 94 22.09 0.93 22.45
CA GLY A 94 21.48 -0.15 21.67
C GLY A 94 21.33 -1.49 22.40
N MET A 95 21.27 -2.57 21.60
CA MET A 95 20.93 -3.92 22.09
C MET A 95 21.89 -4.46 23.17
N ALA A 96 23.18 -4.13 23.09
CA ALA A 96 24.15 -4.61 24.07
C ALA A 96 23.87 -4.03 25.48
N HIS A 97 23.47 -2.76 25.55
CA HIS A 97 23.04 -2.14 26.80
C HIS A 97 21.72 -2.75 27.30
N PHE A 98 20.72 -2.91 26.42
CA PHE A 98 19.46 -3.58 26.75
C PHE A 98 19.70 -4.97 27.38
N ILE A 99 20.54 -5.81 26.76
CA ILE A 99 20.87 -7.15 27.26
C ILE A 99 21.58 -7.07 28.62
N LYS A 100 22.49 -6.14 28.84
CA LYS A 100 23.16 -5.99 30.15
C LYS A 100 22.17 -5.58 31.24
N GLN A 101 21.23 -4.71 30.92
CA GLN A 101 20.25 -4.18 31.86
C GLN A 101 19.16 -5.21 32.21
N PHE A 102 18.57 -5.85 31.20
CA PHE A 102 17.40 -6.72 31.36
C PHE A 102 17.72 -8.22 31.24
N GLY A 103 18.89 -8.60 30.72
CA GLY A 103 19.31 -10.00 30.66
C GLY A 103 19.24 -10.75 32.00
N PRO A 104 19.60 -10.13 33.16
CA PRO A 104 19.44 -10.78 34.46
C PRO A 104 18.00 -11.19 34.80
N SER A 105 16.97 -10.48 34.29
CA SER A 105 15.57 -10.83 34.56
C SER A 105 15.10 -12.08 33.82
N LEU A 106 15.84 -12.54 32.79
CA LEU A 106 15.53 -13.79 32.08
C LEU A 106 15.73 -15.05 32.96
N GLN A 107 16.38 -14.92 34.12
CA GLN A 107 16.51 -15.98 35.11
C GLN A 107 15.35 -16.02 36.11
N TRP A 108 14.46 -15.03 36.08
CA TRP A 108 13.32 -14.98 36.98
C TRP A 108 12.17 -15.84 36.45
N PRO A 109 11.36 -16.48 37.31
CA PRO A 109 10.31 -17.40 36.90
C PRO A 109 9.04 -16.64 36.47
N TRP A 110 9.19 -15.68 35.55
CA TRP A 110 8.09 -14.83 35.10
C TRP A 110 7.17 -15.49 34.07
N SER A 111 7.68 -16.47 33.31
CA SER A 111 6.96 -17.12 32.22
C SER A 111 7.16 -18.64 32.23
N LYS A 112 6.15 -19.39 31.79
CA LYS A 112 6.13 -20.86 31.71
C LYS A 112 6.29 -21.37 30.26
N LEU A 113 7.15 -20.72 29.46
CA LEU A 113 7.27 -20.92 28.00
C LEU A 113 7.59 -22.35 27.54
N THR A 114 8.17 -23.20 28.38
CA THR A 114 8.52 -24.59 28.01
C THR A 114 7.41 -25.59 28.27
N ASP A 115 6.45 -25.28 29.14
CA ASP A 115 5.40 -26.17 29.59
C ASP A 115 4.03 -25.71 29.09
N VAL A 116 3.05 -26.61 29.07
CA VAL A 116 1.64 -26.28 28.84
C VAL A 116 0.81 -26.86 29.97
N PRO A 117 -0.31 -26.23 30.37
CA PRO A 117 -1.26 -26.87 31.25
C PRO A 117 -1.83 -28.12 30.56
N GLU A 118 -2.28 -29.09 31.35
CA GLU A 118 -3.04 -30.21 30.80
C GLU A 118 -4.31 -29.66 30.15
N LEU A 119 -4.54 -29.99 28.88
CA LEU A 119 -5.73 -29.56 28.13
C LEU A 119 -6.95 -30.39 28.55
N THR A 120 -7.36 -30.25 29.80
CA THR A 120 -8.54 -30.90 30.37
C THR A 120 -9.80 -30.43 29.64
N GLU A 121 -10.87 -31.22 29.68
CA GLU A 121 -12.17 -30.82 29.12
C GLU A 121 -12.65 -29.48 29.71
N GLU A 122 -12.38 -29.25 31.00
CA GLU A 122 -12.70 -27.99 31.66
C GLU A 122 -11.95 -26.80 31.05
N LEU A 123 -10.62 -26.89 30.90
CA LEU A 123 -9.81 -25.82 30.33
C LEU A 123 -10.18 -25.56 28.86
N VAL A 124 -10.39 -26.63 28.08
CA VAL A 124 -10.83 -26.53 26.68
C VAL A 124 -12.18 -25.82 26.58
N ASN A 125 -13.17 -26.23 27.39
CA ASN A 125 -14.49 -25.59 27.40
C ASN A 125 -14.43 -24.13 27.85
N LYS A 126 -13.56 -23.81 28.82
CA LYS A 126 -13.32 -22.44 29.29
C LYS A 126 -12.79 -21.57 28.15
N ILE A 127 -11.73 -21.99 27.48
CA ILE A 127 -11.13 -21.26 26.35
C ILE A 127 -12.13 -21.11 25.20
N ALA A 128 -12.82 -22.19 24.82
CA ALA A 128 -13.80 -22.18 23.73
C ALA A 128 -14.94 -21.20 24.01
N THR A 129 -15.52 -21.25 25.22
CA THR A 129 -16.62 -20.35 25.61
C THR A 129 -16.19 -18.88 25.59
N GLN A 130 -14.98 -18.57 26.09
CA GLN A 130 -14.45 -17.20 26.07
C GLN A 130 -14.17 -16.72 24.64
N SER A 131 -13.58 -17.56 23.79
CA SER A 131 -13.31 -17.28 22.38
C SER A 131 -14.60 -17.02 21.57
N ASP A 132 -15.63 -17.82 21.79
CA ASP A 132 -16.93 -17.68 21.14
C ASP A 132 -17.62 -16.36 21.56
N ALA A 133 -17.57 -16.03 22.85
CA ALA A 133 -18.11 -14.77 23.37
C ALA A 133 -17.37 -13.56 22.77
N GLN A 134 -16.05 -13.63 22.69
CA GLN A 134 -15.19 -12.58 22.14
C GLN A 134 -15.44 -12.33 20.64
N SER A 135 -15.78 -13.38 19.88
CA SER A 135 -16.11 -13.26 18.47
C SER A 135 -17.38 -12.43 18.21
N ALA A 136 -18.15 -12.12 19.27
CA ALA A 136 -19.31 -11.22 19.25
C ALA A 136 -20.35 -11.56 18.16
N GLY A 137 -20.50 -12.85 17.84
CA GLY A 137 -21.43 -13.35 16.83
C GLY A 137 -20.97 -13.19 15.37
N HIS A 138 -19.74 -12.73 15.11
CA HIS A 138 -19.18 -12.76 13.77
C HIS A 138 -18.92 -14.19 13.31
N SER A 139 -19.29 -14.47 12.06
CA SER A 139 -18.84 -15.68 11.37
C SER A 139 -17.35 -15.60 11.05
N ILE A 140 -16.73 -16.76 10.88
CA ILE A 140 -15.32 -16.86 10.47
C ILE A 140 -15.04 -16.05 9.20
N ARG A 141 -15.94 -16.10 8.21
CA ARG A 141 -15.82 -15.32 6.96
C ARG A 141 -15.85 -13.82 7.18
N GLU A 142 -16.62 -13.33 8.15
CA GLU A 142 -16.63 -11.90 8.49
C GLU A 142 -15.33 -11.50 9.18
N LEU A 143 -14.83 -12.31 10.09
CA LEU A 143 -13.54 -12.10 10.75
C LEU A 143 -12.39 -12.10 9.76
N GLU A 144 -12.36 -13.04 8.81
CA GLU A 144 -11.38 -13.06 7.71
C GLU A 144 -11.43 -11.76 6.89
N ARG A 145 -12.63 -11.31 6.51
CA ARG A 145 -12.77 -10.04 5.77
C ARG A 145 -12.35 -8.82 6.58
N ILE A 146 -12.59 -8.80 7.89
CA ILE A 146 -12.13 -7.71 8.76
C ILE A 146 -10.60 -7.73 8.83
N ARG A 147 -10.01 -8.89 9.10
CA ARG A 147 -8.55 -9.10 9.16
C ARG A 147 -7.88 -8.67 7.85
N ASP A 148 -8.34 -9.21 6.72
CA ASP A 148 -7.67 -9.01 5.44
C ASP A 148 -7.73 -7.54 4.99
N ARG A 149 -8.86 -6.86 5.22
CA ARG A 149 -8.97 -5.41 4.97
C ARG A 149 -8.00 -4.60 5.81
N ASN A 150 -7.86 -4.93 7.10
CA ASN A 150 -6.94 -4.26 8.00
C ASN A 150 -5.47 -4.52 7.63
N LEU A 151 -5.12 -5.76 7.26
CA LEU A 151 -3.79 -6.13 6.81
C LEU A 151 -3.39 -5.36 5.54
N VAL A 152 -4.30 -5.25 4.57
CA VAL A 152 -4.06 -4.43 3.37
C VAL A 152 -3.81 -2.96 3.73
N GLY A 153 -4.58 -2.40 4.67
CA GLY A 153 -4.37 -1.02 5.16
C GLY A 153 -2.99 -0.83 5.81
N LEU A 154 -2.58 -1.77 6.67
CA LEU A 154 -1.26 -1.77 7.32
C LEU A 154 -0.13 -1.85 6.30
N LEU A 155 -0.19 -2.80 5.37
CA LEU A 155 0.82 -2.99 4.33
C LEU A 155 1.01 -1.74 3.48
N ARG A 156 -0.07 -1.02 3.15
CA ARG A 156 0.01 0.26 2.44
C ARG A 156 0.68 1.36 3.25
N SER A 157 0.29 1.51 4.51
CA SER A 157 0.92 2.49 5.41
C SER A 157 2.42 2.27 5.53
N LEU A 158 2.86 1.01 5.57
CA LEU A 158 4.27 0.64 5.55
C LEU A 158 4.93 0.90 4.19
N LYS A 159 4.21 0.63 3.09
CA LYS A 159 4.67 0.84 1.72
C LYS A 159 4.94 2.32 1.43
N GLU A 160 4.04 3.21 1.83
CA GLU A 160 4.21 4.67 1.74
C GLU A 160 5.49 5.17 2.42
N ARG A 161 5.93 4.47 3.47
CA ARG A 161 7.11 4.82 4.29
C ARG A 161 8.36 4.03 3.90
N ASP A 162 8.28 3.19 2.87
CA ASP A 162 9.33 2.27 2.44
C ASP A 162 9.93 1.46 3.60
N TRP A 163 9.07 0.88 4.45
CA TRP A 163 9.49 0.22 5.69
C TRP A 163 8.93 -1.20 5.83
N GLY A 164 9.71 -2.10 6.44
CA GLY A 164 9.29 -3.48 6.73
C GLY A 164 8.69 -4.20 5.51
N ALA A 165 7.52 -4.81 5.68
CA ALA A 165 6.79 -5.46 4.59
C ALA A 165 6.41 -4.51 3.44
N GLY A 166 6.28 -3.21 3.72
CA GLY A 166 6.04 -2.19 2.70
C GLY A 166 7.21 -1.97 1.75
N ALA A 167 8.44 -2.02 2.26
CA ALA A 167 9.65 -1.93 1.43
C ALA A 167 9.74 -3.09 0.43
N ALA A 168 9.39 -4.31 0.87
CA ALA A 168 9.32 -5.48 0.00
C ALA A 168 8.28 -5.29 -1.13
N LEU A 169 7.13 -4.69 -0.83
CA LEU A 169 6.12 -4.35 -1.85
C LEU A 169 6.64 -3.30 -2.84
N ASN A 170 7.34 -2.25 -2.40
CA ASN A 170 7.95 -1.27 -3.30
C ASN A 170 9.03 -1.89 -4.20
N GLN A 171 9.81 -2.83 -3.66
CA GLN A 171 10.78 -3.56 -4.45
C GLN A 171 10.10 -4.42 -5.53
N TYR A 172 8.97 -5.05 -5.19
CA TYR A 172 8.19 -5.83 -6.14
C TYR A 172 7.54 -4.97 -7.23
N ASP A 173 7.00 -3.80 -6.88
CA ASP A 173 6.48 -2.84 -7.87
C ASP A 173 7.56 -2.45 -8.89
N LYS A 174 8.77 -2.10 -8.43
CA LYS A 174 9.91 -1.78 -9.30
C LYS A 174 10.30 -2.95 -10.20
N PHE A 175 10.19 -4.18 -9.68
CA PHE A 175 10.39 -5.39 -10.47
C PHE A 175 9.32 -5.51 -11.56
N LEU A 176 8.04 -5.32 -11.24
CA LEU A 176 6.95 -5.35 -12.22
C LEU A 176 7.12 -4.25 -13.28
N GLU A 177 7.44 -3.01 -12.88
CA GLU A 177 7.68 -1.90 -13.82
C GLU A 177 8.81 -2.22 -14.81
N LYS A 178 9.91 -2.80 -14.34
CA LYS A 178 11.05 -3.17 -15.18
C LYS A 178 10.73 -4.32 -16.14
N ASN A 179 9.85 -5.23 -15.75
CA ASN A 179 9.46 -6.42 -16.52
C ASN A 179 8.10 -6.26 -17.20
N ALA A 180 7.49 -5.08 -17.16
CA ALA A 180 6.33 -4.76 -17.95
C ALA A 180 6.78 -4.68 -19.42
N ASP A 181 6.58 -5.79 -20.15
CA ASP A 181 6.81 -5.85 -21.59
C ASP A 181 5.95 -4.79 -22.30
N GLY A 182 6.58 -3.68 -22.70
CA GLY A 182 6.48 -3.17 -24.06
C GLY A 182 5.11 -2.87 -24.69
N ASP A 183 4.18 -2.23 -23.98
CA ASP A 183 2.98 -1.63 -24.63
C ASP A 183 2.97 -0.09 -24.63
N ALA A 184 4.10 0.52 -24.27
CA ALA A 184 4.25 1.98 -24.19
C ALA A 184 4.07 2.73 -25.52
N LEU A 185 4.04 2.01 -26.65
CA LEU A 185 3.97 2.54 -28.02
C LEU A 185 2.58 2.43 -28.68
N ALA A 186 1.57 1.81 -28.05
CA ALA A 186 0.32 1.46 -28.74
C ALA A 186 -0.74 2.58 -28.81
N GLU A 187 -0.68 3.62 -27.97
CA GLU A 187 -1.76 4.61 -27.85
C GLU A 187 -1.31 6.04 -28.18
N GLU A 188 -0.64 6.25 -29.31
CA GLU A 188 -0.34 7.64 -29.73
C GLU A 188 -1.62 8.42 -30.08
N HIS A 189 -2.66 7.74 -30.56
CA HIS A 189 -3.89 8.36 -31.06
C HIS A 189 -5.12 8.10 -30.18
N ALA A 190 -4.93 7.93 -28.87
CA ALA A 190 -6.01 7.81 -27.89
C ALA A 190 -5.60 8.48 -26.57
N PRO A 191 -6.54 8.87 -25.70
CA PRO A 191 -6.21 9.25 -24.33
C PRO A 191 -5.42 8.13 -23.65
N MET A 192 -4.28 8.47 -23.04
CA MET A 192 -3.36 7.49 -22.48
C MET A 192 -3.98 6.80 -21.27
N HIS A 193 -4.04 5.48 -21.29
CA HIS A 193 -4.36 4.70 -20.09
C HIS A 193 -3.19 4.73 -19.10
N LEU A 194 -3.44 5.09 -17.83
CA LEU A 194 -2.36 5.35 -16.85
C LEU A 194 -2.46 4.56 -15.54
N LEU A 195 -3.63 4.49 -14.92
CA LEU A 195 -3.84 3.66 -13.73
C LEU A 195 -4.94 2.63 -13.99
N ASP A 196 -4.77 1.45 -13.39
CA ASP A 196 -5.79 0.40 -13.31
C ASP A 196 -5.74 -0.24 -11.92
N ILE A 197 -6.69 0.13 -11.05
CA ILE A 197 -6.66 -0.21 -9.63
C ILE A 197 -8.04 -0.68 -9.15
N ALA A 198 -8.09 -1.31 -7.98
CA ALA A 198 -9.35 -1.60 -7.30
C ALA A 198 -9.66 -0.51 -6.28
N VAL A 199 -10.93 -0.18 -6.07
CA VAL A 199 -11.38 0.74 -5.02
C VAL A 199 -11.17 0.12 -3.65
N LEU A 200 -10.57 0.89 -2.75
CA LEU A 200 -10.13 0.36 -1.47
C LEU A 200 -11.24 0.44 -0.42
N PRO A 201 -11.34 -0.54 0.50
CA PRO A 201 -12.28 -0.45 1.60
C PRO A 201 -12.14 0.83 2.44
N ALA A 202 -10.90 1.31 2.62
CA ALA A 202 -10.61 2.56 3.34
C ALA A 202 -10.96 3.84 2.57
N TRP A 203 -11.43 3.71 1.32
CA TRP A 203 -11.91 4.83 0.52
C TRP A 203 -13.42 5.00 0.59
N ILE A 204 -14.12 4.01 1.15
CA ILE A 204 -15.57 4.02 1.26
C ILE A 204 -15.99 4.85 2.47
N ASP A 205 -16.93 5.75 2.28
CA ASP A 205 -17.54 6.53 3.36
C ASP A 205 -18.75 5.81 3.98
N TYR A 206 -19.46 6.51 4.86
CA TYR A 206 -20.68 6.00 5.50
C TYR A 206 -21.86 5.83 4.53
N ASN A 207 -21.79 6.38 3.30
CA ASN A 207 -22.81 6.21 2.26
C ASN A 207 -22.58 4.91 1.46
N GLY A 208 -21.45 4.24 1.63
CA GLY A 208 -21.18 2.93 1.01
C GLY A 208 -20.49 3.02 -0.35
N HIS A 209 -20.11 4.21 -0.80
CA HIS A 209 -19.32 4.44 -2.02
C HIS A 209 -18.03 5.19 -1.72
N MET A 210 -17.15 5.28 -2.72
CA MET A 210 -15.91 6.05 -2.61
C MET A 210 -16.20 7.52 -2.26
N THR A 211 -15.53 8.05 -1.24
CA THR A 211 -15.61 9.48 -0.84
C THR A 211 -14.98 10.39 -1.88
N GLU A 212 -15.51 11.60 -2.00
CA GLU A 212 -15.20 12.60 -3.02
C GLU A 212 -13.70 12.94 -3.12
N PHE A 213 -12.99 13.09 -2.00
CA PHE A 213 -11.57 13.46 -2.03
C PHE A 213 -10.68 12.34 -2.60
N ARG A 214 -11.13 11.07 -2.56
CA ARG A 214 -10.38 9.93 -3.10
C ARG A 214 -10.36 9.94 -4.62
N TYR A 215 -11.40 10.46 -5.30
CA TYR A 215 -11.34 10.67 -6.74
C TYR A 215 -10.21 11.64 -7.11
N THR A 216 -10.10 12.76 -6.38
CA THR A 216 -9.01 13.73 -6.59
C THR A 216 -7.66 13.11 -6.28
N GLN A 217 -7.55 12.28 -5.24
CA GLN A 217 -6.33 11.52 -4.99
C GLN A 217 -5.97 10.62 -6.18
N VAL A 218 -6.92 9.84 -6.72
CA VAL A 218 -6.68 8.98 -7.89
C VAL A 218 -6.19 9.80 -9.10
N PHE A 219 -6.72 11.01 -9.30
CA PHE A 219 -6.21 11.90 -10.34
C PHE A 219 -4.80 12.45 -10.05
N SER A 220 -4.47 12.73 -8.80
CA SER A 220 -3.09 13.09 -8.40
C SER A 220 -2.12 11.93 -8.67
N ASP A 221 -2.49 10.70 -8.28
CA ASP A 221 -1.70 9.49 -8.55
C ASP A 221 -1.56 9.27 -10.07
N THR A 222 -2.61 9.57 -10.84
CA THR A 222 -2.58 9.52 -12.32
C THR A 222 -1.63 10.55 -12.91
N CYS A 223 -1.58 11.76 -12.34
CA CYS A 223 -0.61 12.77 -12.73
C CYS A 223 0.83 12.31 -12.47
N GLU A 224 1.10 11.65 -11.34
CA GLU A 224 2.42 11.07 -11.08
C GLU A 224 2.77 9.99 -12.09
N ALA A 225 1.84 9.11 -12.44
CA ALA A 225 2.01 8.11 -13.49
C ALA A 225 2.29 8.75 -14.86
N LEU A 226 1.57 9.83 -15.21
CA LEU A 226 1.80 10.61 -16.43
C LEU A 226 3.21 11.19 -16.46
N LEU A 227 3.61 11.91 -15.40
CA LEU A 227 4.93 12.54 -15.32
C LEU A 227 6.05 11.49 -15.35
N ARG A 228 5.87 10.34 -14.68
CA ARG A 228 6.80 9.21 -14.74
C ARG A 228 6.93 8.65 -16.16
N ARG A 229 5.81 8.47 -16.87
CA ARG A 229 5.81 8.02 -18.28
C ARG A 229 6.52 9.00 -19.22
N LEU A 230 6.44 10.30 -18.93
CA LEU A 230 7.12 11.36 -19.68
C LEU A 230 8.60 11.54 -19.30
N GLY A 231 9.11 10.81 -18.30
CA GLY A 231 10.47 11.01 -17.77
C GLY A 231 10.63 12.24 -16.88
N LEU A 232 9.52 12.89 -16.49
CA LEU A 232 9.46 14.16 -15.74
C LEU A 232 9.26 13.95 -14.22
N HIS A 233 9.77 12.84 -13.67
CA HIS A 233 9.59 12.45 -12.27
C HIS A 233 10.92 12.26 -11.52
N ASP A 234 11.32 11.04 -11.14
CA ASP A 234 12.40 10.80 -10.16
C ASP A 234 13.73 11.52 -10.47
N GLU A 235 14.29 11.32 -11.66
CA GLU A 235 15.56 11.95 -12.05
C GLU A 235 15.40 13.44 -12.36
N TYR A 236 14.26 13.83 -12.93
CA TYR A 236 13.93 15.22 -13.27
C TYR A 236 13.82 16.10 -12.02
N VAL A 237 13.13 15.60 -10.99
CA VAL A 237 12.99 16.23 -9.68
C VAL A 237 14.35 16.33 -8.98
N ARG A 238 15.19 15.29 -9.05
CA ARG A 238 16.56 15.35 -8.52
C ARG A 238 17.44 16.36 -9.26
N ALA A 239 17.20 16.57 -10.56
CA ALA A 239 17.86 17.60 -11.35
C ALA A 239 17.44 19.03 -10.97
N GLY A 240 16.42 19.19 -10.11
CA GLY A 240 15.99 20.48 -9.57
C GLY A 240 14.77 21.08 -10.26
N PHE A 241 14.02 20.29 -11.04
CA PHE A 241 12.86 20.75 -11.81
C PHE A 241 11.61 19.91 -11.54
N SER A 242 10.42 20.51 -11.60
CA SER A 242 9.17 19.79 -11.37
C SER A 242 7.98 20.48 -12.05
N TYR A 243 6.83 19.80 -12.09
CA TYR A 243 5.55 20.36 -12.54
C TYR A 243 4.62 20.51 -11.34
N TYR A 244 4.21 21.75 -11.06
CA TYR A 244 3.30 22.06 -9.95
C TYR A 244 1.88 22.27 -10.46
N THR A 245 0.92 21.71 -9.74
CA THR A 245 -0.51 21.97 -9.97
C THR A 245 -0.83 23.42 -9.63
N ALA A 246 -1.23 24.19 -10.63
CA ALA A 246 -1.66 25.59 -10.45
C ALA A 246 -3.17 25.68 -10.23
N GLU A 247 -3.94 24.89 -10.98
CA GLU A 247 -5.40 24.90 -10.91
C GLU A 247 -5.96 23.52 -11.28
N THR A 248 -7.06 23.13 -10.63
CA THR A 248 -7.82 21.93 -11.00
C THR A 248 -9.32 22.21 -10.97
N HIS A 249 -10.07 21.52 -11.82
CA HIS A 249 -11.53 21.49 -11.80
C HIS A 249 -12.03 20.06 -11.93
N THR A 250 -12.67 19.56 -10.87
CA THR A 250 -13.17 18.18 -10.79
C THR A 250 -14.68 18.15 -10.96
N GLN A 251 -15.17 17.20 -11.74
CA GLN A 251 -16.60 16.88 -11.86
C GLN A 251 -16.82 15.42 -11.49
N PHE A 252 -17.86 15.17 -10.69
CA PHE A 252 -18.27 13.84 -10.26
C PHE A 252 -19.58 13.50 -10.99
N PHE A 253 -19.63 12.33 -11.63
CA PHE A 253 -20.77 11.90 -12.44
C PHE A 253 -21.51 10.72 -11.83
N ASP A 254 -20.79 9.84 -11.14
CA ASP A 254 -21.37 8.63 -10.58
C ASP A 254 -20.50 8.06 -9.44
N GLU A 255 -21.08 7.12 -8.72
CA GLU A 255 -20.50 6.43 -7.58
C GLU A 255 -19.81 5.11 -7.98
N VAL A 256 -18.87 4.66 -7.14
CA VAL A 256 -18.19 3.36 -7.26
C VAL A 256 -17.95 2.76 -5.87
N GLY A 257 -18.18 1.46 -5.75
CA GLY A 257 -18.09 0.70 -4.52
C GLY A 257 -16.75 -0.02 -4.30
N VAL A 258 -16.63 -0.64 -3.14
CA VAL A 258 -15.42 -1.36 -2.72
C VAL A 258 -15.07 -2.52 -3.66
N ASN A 259 -13.78 -2.71 -3.92
CA ASN A 259 -13.21 -3.76 -4.79
C ASN A 259 -13.58 -3.66 -6.28
N GLU A 260 -14.43 -2.71 -6.68
CA GLU A 260 -14.67 -2.46 -8.10
C GLU A 260 -13.38 -1.96 -8.76
N ARG A 261 -13.13 -2.41 -9.99
CA ARG A 261 -11.99 -1.95 -10.79
C ARG A 261 -12.29 -0.57 -11.36
N ILE A 262 -11.30 0.31 -11.31
CA ILE A 262 -11.35 1.64 -11.89
C ILE A 262 -10.06 1.89 -12.66
N TYR A 263 -10.16 2.66 -13.74
CA TYR A 263 -9.00 3.06 -14.52
C TYR A 263 -9.05 4.52 -14.92
N THR A 264 -7.88 5.12 -15.14
CA THR A 264 -7.77 6.51 -15.56
C THR A 264 -7.16 6.65 -16.93
N THR A 265 -7.68 7.62 -17.67
CA THR A 265 -7.09 8.08 -18.93
C THR A 265 -6.65 9.54 -18.82
N ALA A 266 -5.62 9.91 -19.58
CA ALA A 266 -5.13 11.29 -19.67
C ALA A 266 -5.04 11.76 -21.12
N GLN A 267 -5.62 12.93 -21.39
CA GLN A 267 -5.48 13.65 -22.64
C GLN A 267 -4.77 14.98 -22.39
N ILE A 268 -3.54 15.11 -22.89
CA ILE A 268 -2.85 16.40 -22.96
C ILE A 268 -3.58 17.31 -23.94
N LEU A 269 -4.10 18.44 -23.44
CA LEU A 269 -4.83 19.43 -24.22
C LEU A 269 -3.92 20.52 -24.78
N ILE A 270 -2.96 20.97 -23.97
CA ILE A 270 -1.98 22.01 -24.32
C ILE A 270 -0.66 21.64 -23.65
N ALA A 271 0.44 21.76 -24.37
CA ALA A 271 1.78 21.75 -23.80
C ALA A 271 2.60 22.88 -24.46
N ASP A 272 3.38 23.59 -23.65
CA ASP A 272 4.42 24.50 -24.10
C ASP A 272 5.64 24.42 -23.17
N ASP A 273 6.59 25.34 -23.32
CA ASP A 273 7.83 25.35 -22.53
C ASP A 273 7.60 25.53 -21.03
N LYS A 274 6.42 25.97 -20.57
CA LYS A 274 6.15 26.29 -19.17
C LYS A 274 4.88 25.66 -18.62
N ARG A 275 3.95 25.26 -19.48
CA ARG A 275 2.59 24.90 -19.11
C ARG A 275 2.24 23.53 -19.68
N LEU A 276 1.54 22.77 -18.87
CA LEU A 276 0.97 21.49 -19.23
C LEU A 276 -0.49 21.49 -18.80
N HIS A 277 -1.40 21.49 -19.77
CA HIS A 277 -2.84 21.40 -19.55
C HIS A 277 -3.29 19.99 -19.88
N VAL A 278 -3.78 19.27 -18.86
CA VAL A 278 -4.20 17.87 -18.99
C VAL A 278 -5.65 17.73 -18.58
N TYR A 279 -6.35 16.87 -19.29
CA TYR A 279 -7.67 16.39 -18.92
C TYR A 279 -7.59 14.92 -18.54
N TYR A 280 -8.10 14.59 -17.37
CA TYR A 280 -8.19 13.21 -16.88
C TYR A 280 -9.64 12.76 -16.82
N SER A 281 -9.86 11.48 -17.11
CA SER A 281 -11.14 10.81 -16.93
C SER A 281 -10.94 9.53 -16.12
N LEU A 282 -11.81 9.32 -15.14
CA LEU A 282 -11.87 8.10 -14.33
C LEU A 282 -13.07 7.28 -14.77
N HIS A 283 -12.85 6.00 -15.00
CA HIS A 283 -13.84 5.07 -15.53
C HIS A 283 -13.99 3.85 -14.62
N ALA A 284 -15.21 3.30 -14.57
CA ALA A 284 -15.43 1.97 -14.03
C ALA A 284 -14.92 0.92 -15.02
N GLY A 285 -14.10 -0.03 -14.54
CA GLY A 285 -13.48 -1.04 -15.40
C GLY A 285 -14.44 -2.15 -15.87
N ALA A 286 -15.66 -2.21 -15.34
CA ALA A 286 -16.64 -3.22 -15.72
C ALA A 286 -17.43 -2.84 -16.98
N ASP A 287 -17.69 -1.56 -17.20
CA ASP A 287 -18.61 -1.04 -18.22
C ASP A 287 -18.16 0.29 -18.85
N ASP A 288 -16.93 0.73 -18.59
CA ASP A 288 -16.29 1.97 -19.08
C ASP A 288 -17.03 3.27 -18.71
N ARG A 289 -18.00 3.19 -17.80
CA ARG A 289 -18.81 4.33 -17.39
C ARG A 289 -17.95 5.39 -16.71
N VAL A 290 -18.10 6.65 -17.12
CA VAL A 290 -17.34 7.77 -16.54
C VAL A 290 -17.81 8.02 -15.11
N LEU A 291 -16.89 7.92 -14.16
CA LEU A 291 -17.11 8.16 -12.74
C LEU A 291 -16.86 9.61 -12.36
N ALA A 292 -15.73 10.15 -12.82
CA ALA A 292 -15.33 11.52 -12.55
C ALA A 292 -14.36 12.01 -13.64
N THR A 293 -14.16 13.33 -13.72
CA THR A 293 -13.17 13.95 -14.60
C THR A 293 -12.44 15.05 -13.86
N LEU A 294 -11.18 15.28 -14.21
CA LEU A 294 -10.39 16.39 -13.66
C LEU A 294 -9.65 17.12 -14.78
N GLU A 295 -9.89 18.42 -14.91
CA GLU A 295 -9.10 19.32 -15.75
C GLU A 295 -8.01 19.97 -14.90
N ALA A 296 -6.75 19.93 -15.32
CA ALA A 296 -5.62 20.44 -14.57
C ALA A 296 -4.70 21.33 -15.40
N MET A 297 -4.25 22.44 -14.80
CA MET A 297 -3.14 23.24 -15.29
C MET A 297 -1.92 23.02 -14.41
N TYR A 298 -0.84 22.56 -15.02
CA TYR A 298 0.47 22.40 -14.38
C TYR A 298 1.47 23.42 -14.94
N LEU A 299 2.36 23.88 -14.06
CA LEU A 299 3.43 24.83 -14.39
C LEU A 299 4.79 24.18 -14.12
N HIS A 300 5.70 24.31 -15.07
CA HIS A 300 7.09 23.88 -14.92
C HIS A 300 7.84 24.85 -14.00
N VAL A 301 8.48 24.34 -12.95
CA VAL A 301 9.06 25.12 -11.84
C VAL A 301 10.50 24.68 -11.57
N ASP A 302 11.37 25.68 -11.38
CA ASP A 302 12.71 25.50 -10.81
C ASP A 302 12.60 25.41 -9.29
N LEU A 303 12.98 24.26 -8.73
CA LEU A 303 12.83 23.96 -7.30
C LEU A 303 13.73 24.82 -6.40
N LYS A 304 14.85 25.32 -6.93
CA LYS A 304 15.77 26.17 -6.18
C LYS A 304 15.21 27.59 -5.99
N SER A 305 14.56 28.12 -7.02
CA SER A 305 13.99 29.47 -7.02
C SER A 305 12.50 29.50 -6.63
N GLY A 306 11.80 28.36 -6.73
CA GLY A 306 10.36 28.25 -6.53
C GLY A 306 9.54 29.00 -7.59
N ARG A 307 10.11 29.26 -8.77
CA ARG A 307 9.48 30.07 -9.84
C ARG A 307 9.26 29.25 -11.10
N VAL A 308 8.22 29.63 -11.83
CA VAL A 308 7.93 29.10 -13.16
C VAL A 308 9.08 29.41 -14.11
N CYS A 309 9.60 28.39 -14.78
CA CYS A 309 10.70 28.50 -15.74
C CYS A 309 10.43 27.65 -16.99
N ALA A 310 11.16 27.90 -18.07
CA ALA A 310 11.08 27.06 -19.26
C ALA A 310 11.71 25.69 -19.01
N ALA A 311 11.06 24.62 -19.44
CA ALA A 311 11.60 23.27 -19.46
C ALA A 311 12.72 23.16 -20.50
N ASP A 312 13.71 22.31 -20.23
CA ASP A 312 14.79 22.03 -21.17
C ASP A 312 14.27 21.31 -22.43
N THR A 313 14.98 21.51 -23.55
CA THR A 313 14.55 21.03 -24.87
C THR A 313 14.42 19.53 -24.97
N ASP A 314 15.27 18.78 -24.26
CA ASP A 314 15.34 17.32 -24.36
C ASP A 314 14.15 16.69 -23.62
N SER A 315 13.83 17.17 -22.42
CA SER A 315 12.69 16.72 -21.63
C SER A 315 11.34 17.15 -22.23
N LEU A 316 11.32 18.29 -22.94
CA LEU A 316 10.12 18.80 -23.60
C LEU A 316 9.78 18.03 -24.89
N ALA A 317 10.74 17.37 -25.53
CA ALA A 317 10.55 16.75 -26.84
C ALA A 317 9.45 15.69 -26.85
N GLU A 318 9.46 14.80 -25.85
CA GLU A 318 8.48 13.72 -25.72
C GLU A 318 7.09 14.26 -25.35
N LEU A 319 7.02 15.20 -24.39
CA LEU A 319 5.78 15.87 -24.03
C LEU A 319 5.12 16.54 -25.24
N MET A 320 5.90 17.27 -26.05
CA MET A 320 5.40 17.94 -27.25
C MET A 320 5.00 16.95 -28.35
N ARG A 321 5.66 15.79 -28.42
CA ARG A 321 5.29 14.72 -29.37
C ARG A 321 3.91 14.17 -29.05
N ILE A 322 3.65 13.82 -27.78
CA ILE A 322 2.35 13.30 -27.35
C ILE A 322 1.27 14.38 -27.46
N ALA A 323 1.56 15.62 -27.04
CA ALA A 323 0.63 16.75 -27.16
C ALA A 323 0.20 16.99 -28.62
N ARG A 324 1.13 16.91 -29.58
CA ARG A 324 0.81 17.00 -31.02
C ARG A 324 -0.14 15.89 -31.45
N SER A 325 0.10 14.66 -31.00
CA SER A 325 -0.79 13.55 -31.35
C SER A 325 -2.19 13.73 -30.75
N HIS A 326 -2.27 14.09 -29.47
CA HIS A 326 -3.53 14.33 -28.77
C HIS A 326 -4.31 15.53 -29.32
N SER A 327 -3.66 16.47 -29.99
CA SER A 327 -4.34 17.59 -30.66
C SER A 327 -5.28 17.14 -31.78
N THR A 328 -5.15 15.90 -32.27
CA THR A 328 -6.04 15.29 -33.27
C THR A 328 -7.31 14.69 -32.66
N LEU A 329 -7.33 14.48 -31.33
CA LEU A 329 -8.47 13.91 -30.62
C LEU A 329 -9.59 14.94 -30.43
N PRO A 330 -10.86 14.50 -30.35
CA PRO A 330 -11.95 15.37 -29.94
C PRO A 330 -11.65 16.01 -28.59
N ARG A 331 -11.98 17.30 -28.45
CA ARG A 331 -11.86 18.00 -27.16
C ARG A 331 -12.98 17.49 -26.23
N PRO A 332 -12.68 17.01 -25.01
CA PRO A 332 -13.71 16.51 -24.09
C PRO A 332 -14.73 17.60 -23.73
N GLU A 333 -16.00 17.21 -23.60
CA GLU A 333 -17.15 18.14 -23.46
C GLU A 333 -17.11 18.96 -22.16
N SER A 334 -16.52 18.42 -21.09
CA SER A 334 -16.47 19.05 -19.77
C SER A 334 -15.35 20.09 -19.63
N VAL A 335 -14.43 20.18 -20.59
CA VAL A 335 -13.31 21.10 -20.54
C VAL A 335 -13.79 22.55 -20.51
N GLY A 336 -13.30 23.34 -19.57
CA GLY A 336 -13.68 24.74 -19.33
C GLY A 336 -15.03 24.92 -18.62
N ARG A 337 -15.64 23.85 -18.09
CA ARG A 337 -16.80 23.99 -17.20
C ARG A 337 -16.38 24.60 -15.88
N HIS A 338 -17.31 25.29 -15.22
CA HIS A 338 -17.10 25.88 -13.91
C HIS A 338 -18.38 25.81 -13.07
N VAL A 339 -18.21 25.80 -11.74
CA VAL A 339 -19.33 25.87 -10.80
C VAL A 339 -20.07 27.20 -10.99
N GLY A 340 -21.38 27.14 -11.21
CA GLY A 340 -22.21 28.32 -11.41
C GLY A 340 -22.76 28.52 -12.82
N GLN A 341 -22.45 27.62 -13.77
CA GLN A 341 -23.10 27.62 -15.09
C GLN A 341 -24.63 27.39 -14.95
N ARG A 342 -25.43 28.44 -15.17
CA ARG A 342 -26.89 28.35 -15.27
C ARG A 342 -27.33 28.01 -16.70
N LYS A 343 -28.31 27.10 -16.82
CA LYS A 343 -28.87 26.62 -18.11
C LYS A 343 -29.16 27.77 -19.09
N ARG A 344 -28.68 27.66 -20.33
CA ARG A 344 -29.41 28.23 -21.47
C ARG A 344 -30.82 27.60 -21.46
N ARG A 345 -31.85 28.39 -21.18
CA ARG A 345 -33.20 28.08 -21.68
C ARG A 345 -33.13 28.18 -23.22
N GLN A 346 -33.21 27.06 -23.92
CA GLN A 346 -33.71 27.01 -25.30
C GLN A 346 -35.22 27.31 -25.24
N ALA A 347 -35.93 27.94 -26.19
CA ALA A 347 -35.69 28.51 -27.51
C ALA A 347 -36.84 29.52 -27.76
N VAL A 348 -36.82 30.26 -28.87
CA VAL A 348 -38.05 30.55 -29.62
C VAL A 348 -37.83 30.04 -31.03
#